data_AF-A0A925K763-F1
#
_entry.id   AF-A0A925K763-F1
#
_cell.length_a   1.000
_cell.length_b   1.000
_cell.length_c   1.000
_cell.angle_alpha   90.00
_cell.angle_beta   90.00
_cell.angle_gamma   90.00
#
_symmetry.space_group_name_H-M   'P 1'
#
loop_
_entity.id
_entity.type
_entity.pdbx_description
1 polymer ?
#
loop_
_entity_poly.entity_id
_entity_poly.type
_entity_poly.pdbx_seq_one_letter_code
_entity_poly.pdbx_strand_id
1 'polypeptide(L)'
;MKNLLFFAIVICSCSKAQLTTKAIKNNFGEPLFQEFKGNVVLKKTTNNSILLFIDSANSNSGKFNTAILLESDKAFSSLDIENGEYEIYIPKSRRNLVISSLDKNLVLHIGLFDDEEKIRNISKKFEIAIKQQTYLGYGLSYMKSHWDKKLVSEAKVQSSDDILVNTDIHLLEKGITSNSVPAVTCHSGGAGSSSCSVEEGFPTTQVCSVSCNAGYFACCNTSTFKCKCYVNGTAEN
;
A
#
# COMPACT_ATOMS: atom_id res chain seq x y z
N MET A 1 8.39 -48.22 -20.40
CA MET A 1 9.15 -47.02 -20.83
C MET A 1 8.28 -45.78 -21.06
N LYS A 2 7.15 -45.58 -20.36
CA LYS A 2 6.35 -44.34 -20.45
C LYS A 2 6.53 -43.39 -19.26
N ASN A 3 7.12 -43.85 -18.14
CA ASN A 3 7.27 -43.04 -16.92
C ASN A 3 8.58 -42.24 -16.84
N LEU A 4 9.55 -42.46 -17.73
CA LEU A 4 10.80 -41.68 -17.74
C LEU A 4 10.65 -40.30 -18.40
N LEU A 5 9.65 -40.12 -19.27
CA LEU A 5 9.46 -38.85 -20.00
C LEU A 5 8.83 -37.75 -19.12
N PHE A 6 8.03 -38.12 -18.12
CA PHE A 6 7.36 -37.15 -17.23
C PHE A 6 8.35 -36.46 -16.27
N PHE A 7 9.42 -37.14 -15.85
CA PHE A 7 10.42 -36.55 -14.97
C PHE A 7 11.29 -35.50 -15.69
N ALA A 8 11.57 -35.67 -16.99
CA ALA A 8 12.37 -34.72 -17.75
C ALA A 8 11.66 -33.36 -17.97
N ILE A 9 10.33 -33.35 -18.06
CA ILE A 9 9.55 -32.12 -18.28
C ILE A 9 9.45 -31.28 -17.00
N VAL A 10 9.38 -31.91 -15.83
CA VAL A 10 9.28 -31.20 -14.53
C VAL A 10 10.58 -30.48 -14.15
N ILE A 11 11.74 -31.03 -14.52
CA ILE A 11 13.05 -30.42 -14.21
C ILE A 11 13.29 -29.13 -15.03
N CYS A 12 12.67 -29.01 -16.21
CA CYS A 12 12.88 -27.87 -17.10
C CYS A 12 12.11 -26.60 -16.67
N SER A 13 10.97 -26.75 -15.97
CA SER A 13 10.17 -25.60 -15.53
C SER A 13 10.78 -24.87 -14.33
N CYS A 14 11.39 -25.61 -13.40
CA CYS A 14 11.99 -25.03 -12.19
C CYS A 14 13.24 -24.20 -12.49
N SER A 15 14.00 -24.59 -13.53
CA SER A 15 15.22 -23.90 -13.94
C SER A 15 14.94 -22.55 -14.63
N LYS A 16 13.85 -22.45 -15.40
CA LYS A 16 13.43 -21.16 -16.02
C LYS A 16 13.03 -20.11 -14.98
N ALA A 17 12.36 -20.53 -13.91
CA ALA A 17 11.94 -19.63 -12.84
C ALA A 17 13.15 -18.99 -12.14
N GLN A 18 14.12 -19.81 -11.74
CA GLN A 18 15.33 -19.33 -11.05
C GLN A 18 16.18 -18.42 -11.94
N LEU A 19 16.28 -18.71 -13.24
CA LEU A 19 17.00 -17.87 -14.20
C LEU A 19 16.36 -16.48 -14.33
N THR A 20 15.03 -16.40 -14.32
CA THR A 20 14.30 -15.13 -14.47
C THR A 20 14.49 -14.23 -13.24
N THR A 21 14.32 -14.77 -12.02
CA THR A 21 14.57 -14.03 -10.78
C THR A 21 16.01 -13.54 -10.69
N LYS A 22 16.99 -14.37 -11.07
CA LYS A 22 18.41 -13.98 -11.08
C LYS A 22 18.71 -12.91 -12.14
N ALA A 23 18.13 -13.02 -13.32
CA ALA A 23 18.25 -12.01 -14.37
C ALA A 23 17.64 -10.67 -13.92
N ILE A 24 16.47 -10.69 -13.27
CA ILE A 24 15.84 -9.50 -12.69
C ILE A 24 16.77 -8.85 -11.68
N LYS A 25 17.29 -9.61 -10.71
CA LYS A 25 18.21 -9.12 -9.68
C LYS A 25 19.49 -8.52 -10.26
N ASN A 26 20.06 -9.14 -11.30
CA ASN A 26 21.29 -8.67 -11.94
C ASN A 26 21.08 -7.43 -12.83
N ASN A 27 19.89 -7.27 -13.43
CA ASN A 27 19.62 -6.22 -14.40
C ASN A 27 19.44 -4.82 -13.79
N PHE A 28 19.14 -4.71 -12.49
CA PHE A 28 19.00 -3.41 -11.83
C PHE A 28 20.31 -2.63 -11.70
N GLY A 29 21.45 -3.32 -11.71
CA GLY A 29 22.74 -2.67 -11.46
C GLY A 29 22.90 -2.12 -10.04
N GLU A 30 21.99 -2.44 -9.13
CA GLU A 30 22.04 -2.06 -7.71
C GLU A 30 21.48 -3.18 -6.80
N PRO A 31 21.85 -3.21 -5.50
CA PRO A 31 21.27 -4.17 -4.55
C PRO A 31 19.76 -3.98 -4.38
N LEU A 32 19.05 -5.04 -3.99
CA LEU A 32 17.66 -4.95 -3.58
C LEU A 32 17.53 -4.33 -2.18
N PHE A 33 16.55 -3.45 -2.01
CA PHE A 33 16.10 -3.00 -0.70
C PHE A 33 15.17 -4.01 -0.06
N GLN A 34 14.16 -4.46 -0.82
CA GLN A 34 13.11 -5.32 -0.32
C GLN A 34 12.58 -6.23 -1.43
N GLU A 35 12.20 -7.44 -1.04
CA GLU A 35 11.57 -8.45 -1.88
C GLU A 35 10.30 -8.94 -1.21
N PHE A 36 9.25 -9.16 -1.99
CA PHE A 36 8.00 -9.77 -1.55
C PHE A 36 7.60 -10.88 -2.51
N LYS A 37 6.95 -11.91 -1.98
CA LYS A 37 6.39 -13.00 -2.76
C LYS A 37 5.08 -13.45 -2.13
N GLY A 38 4.03 -13.58 -2.94
CA GLY A 38 2.73 -14.03 -2.45
C GLY A 38 1.59 -13.76 -3.41
N ASN A 39 0.38 -14.05 -2.95
CA ASN A 39 -0.83 -13.71 -3.69
C ASN A 39 -1.06 -12.20 -3.62
N VAL A 40 -1.20 -11.56 -4.78
CA VAL A 40 -1.40 -10.12 -4.92
C VAL A 40 -2.85 -9.84 -5.31
N VAL A 41 -3.44 -8.85 -4.65
CA VAL A 41 -4.70 -8.22 -5.07
C VAL A 41 -4.45 -6.74 -5.31
N LEU A 42 -4.87 -6.28 -6.49
CA LEU A 42 -4.73 -4.89 -6.91
C LEU A 42 -6.03 -4.12 -6.62
N LYS A 43 -5.89 -2.92 -6.06
CA LYS A 43 -6.97 -1.95 -5.90
C LYS A 43 -6.59 -0.62 -6.54
N LYS A 44 -7.36 -0.21 -7.54
CA LYS A 44 -7.26 1.13 -8.15
C LYS A 44 -8.15 2.10 -7.35
N THR A 45 -7.65 3.29 -7.10
CA THR A 45 -8.40 4.38 -6.48
C THR A 45 -8.84 5.40 -7.54
N THR A 46 -9.66 6.39 -7.17
CA THR A 46 -10.00 7.50 -8.08
C THR A 46 -8.91 8.57 -8.15
N ASN A 47 -7.93 8.54 -7.25
CA ASN A 47 -6.89 9.57 -7.12
C ASN A 47 -5.58 9.16 -7.82
N ASN A 48 -5.68 8.45 -8.95
CA ASN A 48 -4.51 7.94 -9.68
C ASN A 48 -3.52 7.15 -8.80
N SER A 49 -4.03 6.48 -7.77
CA SER A 49 -3.21 5.62 -6.91
C SER A 49 -3.64 4.16 -6.99
N ILE A 50 -2.69 3.28 -6.72
CA ILE A 50 -2.88 1.83 -6.70
C ILE A 50 -2.33 1.28 -5.41
N LEU A 51 -3.11 0.38 -4.81
CA LEU A 51 -2.68 -0.47 -3.71
C LEU A 51 -2.50 -1.90 -4.20
N LEU A 52 -1.34 -2.47 -3.90
CA LEU A 52 -1.06 -3.89 -4.07
C LEU A 52 -1.04 -4.53 -2.69
N PHE A 53 -2.08 -5.30 -2.38
CA PHE A 53 -2.13 -6.10 -1.16
C PHE A 53 -1.51 -7.46 -1.41
N ILE A 54 -0.56 -7.85 -0.56
CA ILE A 54 0.24 -9.06 -0.71
C ILE A 54 -0.06 -9.97 0.48
N ASP A 55 -0.41 -11.20 0.17
CA ASP A 55 -0.57 -12.31 1.09
C ASP A 55 0.65 -13.24 0.96
N SER A 56 1.67 -12.99 1.78
CA SER A 56 2.88 -13.80 1.77
C SER A 56 2.60 -15.19 2.35
N ALA A 57 3.32 -16.23 1.92
CA ALA A 57 3.09 -17.63 2.31
C ALA A 57 3.03 -17.93 3.83
N ASN A 58 3.48 -17.01 4.69
CA ASN A 58 3.44 -17.12 6.15
C ASN A 58 2.26 -16.37 6.81
N SER A 59 1.31 -15.90 6.02
CA SER A 59 0.16 -15.13 6.49
C SER A 59 -1.00 -16.04 6.93
N ASN A 60 -1.71 -15.62 7.97
CA ASN A 60 -2.94 -16.28 8.40
C ASN A 60 -3.99 -16.26 7.27
N SER A 61 -4.71 -17.36 7.08
CA SER A 61 -5.49 -17.69 5.87
C SER A 61 -6.52 -16.65 5.37
N GLY A 62 -6.84 -15.61 6.14
CA GLY A 62 -7.79 -14.55 5.77
C GLY A 62 -7.20 -13.13 5.63
N LYS A 63 -5.88 -12.94 5.72
CA LYS A 63 -5.28 -11.59 5.83
C LYS A 63 -4.23 -11.31 4.76
N PHE A 64 -4.08 -10.04 4.40
CA PHE A 64 -2.89 -9.53 3.72
C PHE A 64 -1.91 -9.02 4.77
N ASN A 65 -0.61 -9.23 4.53
CA ASN A 65 0.45 -8.86 5.46
C ASN A 65 1.35 -7.72 4.96
N THR A 66 1.18 -7.30 3.70
CA THR A 66 1.89 -6.16 3.11
C THR A 66 0.95 -5.42 2.16
N ALA A 67 1.03 -4.10 2.15
CA ALA A 67 0.41 -3.25 1.15
C ALA A 67 1.49 -2.37 0.52
N ILE A 68 1.50 -2.26 -0.81
CA ILE A 68 2.35 -1.32 -1.54
C ILE A 68 1.45 -0.25 -2.15
N LEU A 69 1.72 1.01 -1.84
CA LEU A 69 1.06 2.18 -2.42
C LEU A 69 1.92 2.74 -3.55
N LEU A 70 1.28 2.89 -4.70
CA LEU A 70 1.81 3.52 -5.89
C LEU A 70 0.96 4.73 -6.23
N GLU A 71 1.60 5.88 -6.42
CA GLU A 71 0.92 7.12 -6.81
C GLU A 71 1.48 7.64 -8.13
N SER A 72 0.61 8.19 -8.98
CA SER A 72 0.97 8.76 -10.26
C SER A 72 0.17 10.03 -10.54
N ASP A 73 0.76 10.93 -11.34
CA ASP A 73 0.08 12.12 -11.86
C ASP A 73 -0.99 11.73 -12.89
N LYS A 74 -0.86 10.53 -13.49
CA LYS A 74 -1.75 10.01 -14.51
C LYS A 74 -2.45 8.74 -14.04
N ALA A 75 -3.66 8.55 -14.54
CA ALA A 75 -4.40 7.32 -14.26
C ALA A 75 -3.64 6.10 -14.78
N PHE A 76 -3.57 5.06 -13.96
CA PHE A 76 -3.03 3.74 -14.32
C PHE A 76 -4.05 2.93 -15.17
N SER A 77 -4.42 3.47 -16.33
CA SER A 77 -5.50 2.94 -17.16
C SER A 77 -5.26 1.53 -17.70
N SER A 78 -4.00 1.07 -17.76
CA SER A 78 -3.63 -0.23 -18.34
C SER A 78 -2.93 -1.20 -17.38
N LEU A 79 -2.76 -0.84 -16.10
CA LEU A 79 -2.12 -1.74 -15.13
C LEU A 79 -3.11 -2.84 -14.75
N ASP A 80 -3.06 -3.94 -15.49
CA ASP A 80 -3.90 -5.12 -15.27
C ASP A 80 -3.08 -6.22 -14.62
N ILE A 81 -2.97 -6.13 -13.30
CA ILE A 81 -2.50 -7.21 -12.44
C ILE A 81 -3.72 -8.00 -12.04
N GLU A 82 -3.90 -9.17 -12.65
CA GLU A 82 -4.92 -10.13 -12.22
C GLU A 82 -4.56 -10.68 -10.84
N ASN A 83 -5.55 -11.07 -10.05
CA ASN A 83 -5.29 -11.74 -8.78
C ASN A 83 -4.45 -13.02 -9.00
N GLY A 84 -3.47 -13.27 -8.14
CA GLY A 84 -2.61 -14.47 -8.23
C GLY A 84 -1.24 -14.27 -7.63
N GLU A 85 -0.32 -15.21 -7.84
CA GLU A 85 1.02 -15.18 -7.24
C GLU A 85 1.98 -14.28 -8.03
N TYR A 86 2.67 -13.39 -7.33
CA TYR A 86 3.71 -12.54 -7.91
C TYR A 86 4.94 -12.45 -7.00
N GLU A 87 6.07 -12.12 -7.62
CA GLU A 87 7.29 -11.68 -6.97
C GLU A 87 7.49 -10.19 -7.23
N ILE A 88 7.80 -9.44 -6.17
CA ILE A 88 7.90 -7.98 -6.21
C ILE A 88 9.25 -7.56 -5.66
N TYR A 89 9.93 -6.68 -6.39
CA TYR A 89 11.29 -6.24 -6.12
C TYR A 89 11.35 -4.72 -6.01
N ILE A 90 11.91 -4.23 -4.90
CA ILE A 90 12.21 -2.82 -4.67
C ILE A 90 13.73 -2.67 -4.59
N PRO A 91 14.39 -2.02 -5.57
CA PRO A 91 15.82 -1.73 -5.53
C PRO A 91 16.22 -0.74 -4.42
N LYS A 92 17.51 -0.66 -4.07
CA LYS A 92 18.05 0.20 -3.00
C LYS A 92 17.72 1.68 -3.18
N SER A 93 17.66 2.16 -4.43
CA SER A 93 17.23 3.51 -4.77
C SER A 93 15.80 3.82 -4.32
N ARG A 94 14.94 2.81 -4.18
CA ARG A 94 13.49 2.92 -3.91
C ARG A 94 12.74 3.76 -4.95
N ARG A 95 13.31 3.91 -6.13
CA ARG A 95 12.73 4.66 -7.26
C ARG A 95 12.01 3.76 -8.26
N ASN A 96 12.12 2.45 -8.06
CA ASN A 96 11.65 1.44 -8.98
C ASN A 96 10.92 0.34 -8.21
N LEU A 97 9.93 -0.24 -8.86
CA LEU A 97 9.21 -1.42 -8.45
C LEU A 97 9.11 -2.34 -9.66
N VAL A 98 9.54 -3.58 -9.49
CA VAL A 98 9.33 -4.62 -10.51
C VAL A 98 8.45 -5.69 -9.96
N ILE A 99 7.43 -6.06 -10.73
CA ILE A 99 6.44 -7.07 -10.38
C ILE A 99 6.53 -8.13 -11.46
N SER A 100 6.80 -9.38 -11.09
CA SER A 100 6.92 -10.49 -12.02
C SER A 100 6.01 -11.64 -11.65
N SER A 101 5.41 -12.26 -12.66
CA SER A 101 4.66 -13.51 -12.54
C SER A 101 5.06 -14.40 -13.72
N LEU A 102 5.63 -15.56 -13.39
CA LEU A 102 6.15 -16.50 -14.39
C LEU A 102 5.03 -17.28 -15.06
N ASP A 103 4.03 -17.66 -14.28
CA ASP A 103 2.80 -18.31 -14.72
C ASP A 103 2.03 -17.44 -15.72
N LYS A 104 1.98 -16.12 -15.49
CA LYS A 104 1.36 -15.16 -16.41
C LYS A 104 2.34 -14.60 -17.45
N ASN A 105 3.61 -15.02 -17.42
CA ASN A 105 4.65 -14.57 -18.34
C ASN A 105 4.70 -13.02 -18.43
N LEU A 106 4.70 -12.38 -17.25
CA LEU A 106 4.52 -10.95 -17.06
C LEU A 106 5.66 -10.37 -16.21
N VAL A 107 6.25 -9.26 -16.65
CA VAL A 107 7.17 -8.42 -15.87
C VAL A 107 6.74 -6.98 -16.07
N LEU A 108 6.27 -6.36 -14.99
CA LEU A 108 5.88 -4.97 -14.94
C LEU A 108 6.98 -4.19 -14.25
N HIS A 109 7.38 -3.06 -14.85
CA HIS A 109 8.34 -2.15 -14.25
C HIS A 109 7.67 -0.80 -14.05
N ILE A 110 7.54 -0.41 -12.79
CA ILE A 110 6.99 0.88 -12.37
C ILE A 110 8.15 1.68 -11.80
N GLY A 111 8.42 2.88 -12.31
CA GLY A 111 9.51 3.70 -11.81
C GLY A 111 9.15 5.17 -11.78
N LEU A 112 10.07 5.99 -11.28
CA LEU A 112 9.89 7.45 -11.26
C LEU A 112 10.10 8.05 -12.66
N PHE A 113 9.41 9.15 -12.94
CA PHE A 113 9.37 9.81 -14.26
C PHE A 113 10.76 10.15 -14.83
N ASP A 114 11.70 10.54 -13.98
CA ASP A 114 13.06 10.95 -14.34
C ASP A 114 14.02 9.79 -14.63
N ASP A 115 13.59 8.53 -14.46
CA ASP A 115 14.36 7.33 -14.79
C ASP A 115 13.85 6.61 -16.06
N GLU A 116 12.99 7.25 -16.86
CA GLU A 116 12.32 6.61 -18.03
C GLU A 116 13.30 5.91 -18.99
N GLU A 117 14.41 6.55 -19.36
CA GLU A 117 15.38 5.95 -20.29
C GLU A 117 16.07 4.72 -19.69
N LYS A 118 16.41 4.76 -18.39
CA LYS A 118 16.99 3.62 -17.68
C LYS A 118 15.99 2.48 -17.62
N ILE A 119 14.73 2.78 -17.34
CA ILE A 119 13.64 1.80 -17.32
C ILE A 119 13.49 1.13 -18.68
N ARG A 120 13.41 1.90 -19.77
CA ARG A 120 13.34 1.37 -21.14
C ARG A 120 14.55 0.49 -21.49
N ASN A 121 15.75 0.84 -21.00
CA ASN A 121 16.96 0.06 -21.25
C ASN A 121 17.00 -1.24 -20.43
N ILE A 122 16.51 -1.22 -19.18
CA ILE A 122 16.35 -2.42 -18.35
C ILE A 122 15.34 -3.37 -19.00
N SER A 123 14.20 -2.84 -19.44
CA SER A 123 13.17 -3.54 -20.21
C SER A 123 13.75 -4.29 -21.42
N LYS A 124 14.57 -3.63 -22.25
CA LYS A 124 15.21 -4.27 -23.42
C LYS A 124 16.16 -5.42 -23.07
N LYS A 125 16.80 -5.41 -21.89
CA LYS A 125 17.72 -6.47 -21.44
C LYS A 125 16.99 -7.75 -21.05
N PHE A 126 15.71 -7.65 -20.72
CA PHE A 126 14.86 -8.82 -20.55
C PHE A 126 14.43 -9.31 -21.94
N GLU A 127 15.34 -9.97 -22.67
CA GLU A 127 15.04 -10.74 -23.90
C GLU A 127 14.22 -12.01 -23.59
N ILE A 128 13.22 -11.86 -22.75
CA ILE A 128 12.28 -12.91 -22.40
C ILE A 128 10.98 -12.55 -23.12
N ALA A 129 10.28 -13.54 -23.66
CA ALA A 129 9.00 -13.37 -24.38
C ALA A 129 7.85 -12.93 -23.44
N ILE A 130 8.13 -12.00 -22.54
CA ILE A 130 7.30 -11.56 -21.43
C ILE A 130 6.66 -10.22 -21.80
N LYS A 131 5.38 -10.06 -21.48
CA LYS A 131 4.69 -8.76 -21.64
C LYS A 131 5.33 -7.75 -20.69
N GLN A 132 5.88 -6.68 -21.24
CA GLN A 132 6.47 -5.59 -20.47
C GLN A 132 5.57 -4.36 -20.54
N GLN A 133 5.35 -3.75 -19.38
CA GLN A 133 4.68 -2.46 -19.28
C GLN A 133 5.46 -1.56 -18.35
N THR A 134 5.66 -0.32 -18.77
CA THR A 134 6.35 0.71 -18.01
C THR A 134 5.33 1.73 -17.53
N TYR A 135 5.34 2.02 -16.23
CA TYR A 135 4.53 3.07 -15.62
C TYR A 135 5.41 4.05 -14.89
N LEU A 136 5.01 5.33 -14.95
CA LEU A 136 5.68 6.41 -14.24
C LEU A 136 4.81 6.82 -13.05
N GLY A 137 5.39 6.80 -11.86
CA GLY A 137 4.79 7.28 -10.62
C GLY A 137 5.67 8.33 -9.94
N TYR A 138 5.17 8.94 -8.87
CA TYR A 138 5.95 9.84 -8.01
C TYR A 138 6.10 9.33 -6.57
N GLY A 139 5.27 8.37 -6.15
CA GLY A 139 5.28 7.80 -4.80
C GLY A 139 5.34 6.27 -4.83
N LEU A 140 6.34 5.70 -4.14
CA LEU A 140 6.40 4.28 -3.81
C LEU A 140 6.57 4.14 -2.30
N SER A 141 5.52 3.64 -1.65
CA SER A 141 5.55 3.32 -0.22
C SER A 141 5.09 1.88 -0.03
N TYR A 142 5.56 1.22 1.04
CA TYR A 142 4.96 -0.03 1.48
C TYR A 142 4.78 -0.04 2.98
N MET A 143 3.78 -0.78 3.42
CA MET A 143 3.37 -0.91 4.80
C MET A 143 3.22 -2.39 5.13
N LYS A 144 3.44 -2.72 6.40
CA LYS A 144 3.16 -4.06 6.96
C LYS A 144 2.09 -3.90 8.03
N SER A 145 0.98 -4.60 7.87
CA SER A 145 -0.12 -4.67 8.83
C SER A 145 -0.90 -5.97 8.57
N HIS A 146 -2.09 -6.09 9.13
CA HIS A 146 -2.98 -7.22 8.99
C HIS A 146 -4.31 -6.74 8.40
N TRP A 147 -4.39 -6.68 7.07
CA TRP A 147 -5.61 -6.25 6.38
C TRP A 147 -6.52 -7.44 6.08
N ASP A 148 -7.82 -7.31 6.33
CA ASP A 148 -8.78 -8.37 6.06
C ASP A 148 -9.03 -8.54 4.56
N LYS A 149 -8.86 -9.76 4.03
CA LYS A 149 -9.02 -10.03 2.60
C LYS A 149 -10.43 -9.75 2.09
N LYS A 150 -11.46 -10.06 2.89
CA LYS A 150 -12.86 -9.85 2.51
C LYS A 150 -13.15 -8.36 2.47
N LEU A 151 -12.74 -7.61 3.49
CA LEU A 151 -12.97 -6.16 3.54
C LEU A 151 -12.22 -5.43 2.42
N VAL A 152 -10.94 -5.77 2.16
CA VAL A 152 -10.21 -5.22 1.00
C VAL A 152 -10.97 -5.51 -0.29
N SER A 153 -11.48 -6.73 -0.47
CA SER A 153 -12.23 -7.11 -1.67
C SER A 153 -13.53 -6.33 -1.84
N GLU A 154 -14.29 -6.13 -0.76
CA GLU A 154 -15.59 -5.44 -0.73
C GLU A 154 -15.48 -3.91 -0.73
N ALA A 155 -14.31 -3.36 -0.39
CA ALA A 155 -14.08 -1.93 -0.33
C ALA A 155 -14.36 -1.28 -1.71
N LYS A 156 -15.37 -0.40 -1.73
CA LYS A 156 -15.75 0.46 -2.87
C LYS A 156 -15.20 1.85 -2.58
N VAL A 157 -14.10 2.26 -3.20
CA VAL A 157 -13.32 3.39 -2.63
C VAL A 157 -12.82 4.39 -3.66
N GLN A 158 -12.72 5.65 -3.19
CA GLN A 158 -12.23 6.84 -3.87
C GLN A 158 -10.72 7.10 -3.57
N SER A 159 -10.24 6.92 -2.34
CA SER A 159 -8.84 7.17 -1.94
C SER A 159 -8.10 5.93 -1.42
N SER A 160 -6.76 5.97 -1.41
CA SER A 160 -5.91 4.91 -0.85
C SER A 160 -5.97 4.84 0.67
N ASP A 161 -6.05 6.00 1.33
CA ASP A 161 -6.05 6.09 2.79
C ASP A 161 -7.31 5.46 3.38
N ASP A 162 -8.46 5.70 2.75
CA ASP A 162 -9.73 5.08 3.13
C ASP A 162 -9.64 3.54 3.04
N ILE A 163 -8.98 2.98 2.02
CA ILE A 163 -8.80 1.53 1.92
C ILE A 163 -7.92 1.04 3.06
N LEU A 164 -6.76 1.67 3.26
CA LEU A 164 -5.76 1.22 4.23
C LEU A 164 -6.29 1.27 5.67
N VAL A 165 -7.02 2.33 6.02
CA VAL A 165 -7.60 2.52 7.36
C VAL A 165 -8.79 1.59 7.59
N ASN A 166 -9.73 1.52 6.64
CA ASN A 166 -10.99 0.80 6.87
C ASN A 166 -10.84 -0.72 6.80
N THR A 167 -9.74 -1.21 6.25
CA THR A 167 -9.46 -2.65 6.13
C THR A 167 -8.46 -3.15 7.15
N ASP A 168 -7.90 -2.26 7.98
CA ASP A 168 -6.99 -2.64 9.07
C ASP A 168 -7.77 -3.25 10.25
N ILE A 169 -7.50 -4.53 10.51
CA ILE A 169 -8.22 -5.31 11.52
C ILE A 169 -7.96 -4.78 12.94
N HIS A 170 -6.79 -4.19 13.21
CA HIS A 170 -6.49 -3.67 14.54
C HIS A 170 -7.37 -2.47 14.91
N LEU A 171 -7.90 -1.74 13.93
CA LEU A 171 -8.86 -0.66 14.16
C LEU A 171 -10.28 -1.22 14.35
N LEU A 172 -10.63 -2.29 13.63
CA LEU A 172 -11.94 -2.94 13.73
C LEU A 172 -12.13 -3.71 15.04
N GLU A 173 -11.11 -4.42 15.51
CA GLU A 173 -11.13 -5.08 16.84
C GLU A 173 -11.27 -4.06 17.97
N LYS A 174 -10.83 -2.81 17.74
CA LYS A 174 -11.04 -1.68 18.65
C LYS A 174 -12.40 -1.01 18.48
N GLY A 175 -13.29 -1.55 17.66
CA GLY A 175 -14.65 -1.04 17.43
C GLY A 175 -14.73 0.20 16.55
N ILE A 176 -13.66 0.54 15.81
CA ILE A 176 -13.66 1.68 14.89
C ILE A 176 -14.13 1.19 13.52
N THR A 177 -15.44 1.22 13.27
CA THR A 177 -16.02 0.90 11.96
C THR A 177 -16.24 2.19 11.16
N SER A 178 -15.87 2.18 9.88
CA SER A 178 -15.85 3.36 9.01
C SER A 178 -17.20 3.97 8.68
N ASN A 179 -18.30 3.26 8.96
CA ASN A 179 -19.66 3.82 8.86
C ASN A 179 -20.05 4.68 10.06
N SER A 180 -19.18 4.77 11.06
CA SER A 180 -19.26 5.70 12.15
C SER A 180 -17.84 5.92 12.68
N VAL A 181 -17.02 6.71 11.97
CA VAL A 181 -16.12 7.58 12.73
C VAL A 181 -17.09 8.40 13.58
N PRO A 182 -17.20 8.18 14.91
CA PRO A 182 -18.12 8.96 15.71
C PRO A 182 -17.73 10.40 15.43
N ALA A 183 -18.66 11.18 14.87
CA ALA A 183 -18.41 12.57 14.54
C ALA A 183 -17.78 13.18 15.79
N VAL A 184 -16.51 13.56 15.69
CA VAL A 184 -15.76 14.01 16.86
C VAL A 184 -16.46 15.27 17.33
N THR A 185 -17.26 15.13 18.38
CA THR A 185 -18.08 16.21 18.93
C THR A 185 -17.17 17.07 19.79
N CYS A 186 -16.66 18.12 19.17
CA CYS A 186 -15.93 19.18 19.84
C CYS A 186 -16.92 20.11 20.51
N HIS A 187 -16.69 20.44 21.78
CA HIS A 187 -17.38 21.54 22.43
C HIS A 187 -16.79 22.90 22.00
N SER A 188 -15.50 22.91 21.64
CA SER A 188 -14.79 24.06 21.08
C SER A 188 -13.76 23.58 20.05
N GLY A 189 -13.64 24.30 18.92
CA GLY A 189 -12.87 23.86 17.74
C GLY A 189 -13.73 23.08 16.73
N GLY A 190 -13.11 22.12 16.04
CA GLY A 190 -13.74 21.31 14.98
C GLY A 190 -13.00 21.39 13.66
N ALA A 191 -13.47 20.63 12.66
CA ALA A 191 -12.84 20.60 11.33
C ALA A 191 -12.62 22.01 10.77
N GLY A 192 -11.39 22.32 10.36
CA GLY A 192 -10.97 23.64 9.89
C GLY A 192 -10.49 24.62 10.97
N SER A 193 -10.63 24.28 12.26
CA SER A 193 -10.08 25.10 13.35
C SER A 193 -8.63 24.70 13.64
N SER A 194 -7.68 25.63 13.54
CA SER A 194 -6.28 25.38 13.89
C SER A 194 -5.99 25.51 15.38
N SER A 195 -6.95 25.96 16.19
CA SER A 195 -6.81 26.11 17.63
C SER A 195 -8.16 25.98 18.34
N CYS A 196 -8.15 25.48 19.57
CA CYS A 196 -9.32 25.51 20.45
C CYS A 196 -8.91 25.74 21.91
N SER A 197 -9.83 26.29 22.69
CA SER A 197 -9.69 26.43 24.14
C SER A 197 -11.04 26.30 24.85
N VAL A 198 -11.02 25.70 26.03
CA VAL A 198 -12.14 25.63 26.97
C VAL A 198 -11.66 25.95 28.37
N GLU A 199 -12.50 26.65 29.11
CA GLU A 199 -12.32 26.99 30.52
C GLU A 199 -13.55 26.50 31.28
N GLU A 200 -13.33 25.78 32.38
CA GLU A 200 -14.41 25.35 33.26
C GLU A 200 -14.17 25.91 34.67
N GLY A 201 -15.17 26.60 35.19
CA GLY A 201 -15.13 27.24 36.51
C GLY A 201 -15.66 26.31 37.60
N PHE A 202 -14.93 26.27 38.72
CA PHE A 202 -15.25 25.67 40.03
C PHE A 202 -14.96 24.16 40.21
N PRO A 203 -14.27 23.74 41.29
CA PRO A 203 -13.67 24.52 42.40
C PRO A 203 -12.27 25.08 42.10
N THR A 204 -11.70 24.75 40.94
CA THR A 204 -10.44 25.30 40.43
C THR A 204 -10.64 25.59 38.96
N THR A 205 -10.27 26.79 38.49
CA THR A 205 -10.32 27.12 37.07
C THR A 205 -9.34 26.23 36.32
N GLN A 206 -9.86 25.27 35.56
CA GLN A 206 -9.03 24.50 34.64
C GLN A 206 -9.16 25.16 33.27
N VAL A 207 -8.03 25.32 32.58
CA VAL A 207 -7.98 25.82 31.21
C VAL A 207 -7.30 24.74 30.37
N CYS A 208 -7.97 24.34 29.30
CA CYS A 208 -7.44 23.40 28.32
C CYS A 208 -7.40 24.11 26.97
N SER A 209 -6.25 24.07 26.30
CA SER A 209 -6.10 24.65 24.96
C SER A 209 -5.11 23.84 24.12
N VAL A 210 -5.29 23.87 22.81
CA VAL A 210 -4.37 23.27 21.84
C VAL A 210 -4.34 24.11 20.56
N SER A 211 -3.18 24.19 19.94
CA SER A 211 -3.00 24.72 18.58
C SER A 211 -2.35 23.65 17.72
N CYS A 212 -2.88 23.43 16.54
CA CYS A 212 -2.54 22.32 15.66
C CYS A 212 -1.84 22.82 14.40
N ASN A 213 -0.90 22.00 13.91
CA ASN A 213 -0.21 22.27 12.66
C ASN A 213 -1.15 22.12 11.46
N ALA A 214 -0.73 22.65 10.30
CA ALA A 214 -1.46 22.48 9.05
C ALA A 214 -1.71 21.00 8.74
N GLY A 215 -2.92 20.66 8.30
CA GLY A 215 -3.37 19.28 8.08
C GLY A 215 -4.13 18.64 9.25
N TYR A 216 -4.18 19.32 10.40
CA TYR A 216 -4.90 18.87 11.59
C TYR A 216 -5.95 19.90 11.99
N PHE A 217 -6.96 19.47 12.75
CA PHE A 217 -7.91 20.36 13.40
C PHE A 217 -7.87 20.20 14.92
N ALA A 218 -8.00 21.32 15.64
CA ALA A 218 -8.07 21.38 17.08
C ALA A 218 -9.47 21.04 17.57
N CYS A 219 -9.57 20.19 18.59
CA CYS A 219 -10.83 19.81 19.19
C CYS A 219 -10.70 19.72 20.72
N CYS A 220 -11.60 20.44 21.41
CA CYS A 220 -11.66 20.53 22.85
C CYS A 220 -12.99 19.96 23.34
N ASN A 221 -12.96 19.10 24.35
CA ASN A 221 -14.14 18.46 24.92
C ASN A 221 -14.25 18.86 26.40
N THR A 222 -15.33 19.57 26.78
CA THR A 222 -15.55 20.03 28.16
C THR A 222 -15.92 18.89 29.10
N SER A 223 -16.64 17.87 28.63
CA SER A 223 -17.03 16.71 29.45
C SER A 223 -15.85 15.89 29.96
N THR A 224 -14.72 15.89 29.23
CA THR A 224 -13.49 15.18 29.62
C THR A 224 -12.32 16.10 29.91
N PHE A 225 -12.53 17.40 29.75
CA PHE A 225 -11.53 18.46 29.87
C PHE A 225 -10.22 18.18 29.10
N LYS A 226 -10.35 17.77 27.82
CA LYS A 226 -9.22 17.42 26.95
C LYS A 226 -9.25 18.16 25.62
N CYS A 227 -8.07 18.56 25.16
CA CYS A 227 -7.84 19.30 23.92
C CYS A 227 -6.80 18.55 23.11
N LYS A 228 -7.12 18.20 21.86
CA LYS A 228 -6.25 17.43 20.99
C LYS A 228 -6.32 17.89 19.54
N CYS A 229 -5.26 17.59 18.81
CA CYS A 229 -5.23 17.70 17.36
C CYS A 229 -5.76 16.41 16.73
N TYR A 230 -6.55 16.54 15.68
CA TYR A 230 -7.13 15.43 14.95
C TYR A 230 -6.80 15.54 13.47
N VAL A 231 -6.51 14.40 12.84
CA VAL A 231 -6.42 14.25 11.39
C VAL A 231 -7.55 13.33 10.95
N ASN A 232 -8.43 13.81 10.06
CA ASN A 232 -9.58 13.02 9.56
C ASN A 232 -10.43 12.32 10.66
N GLY A 233 -10.53 12.91 11.85
CA GLY A 233 -11.34 12.37 12.96
C GLY A 233 -10.61 11.40 13.91
N THR A 234 -9.31 11.15 13.72
CA THR A 234 -8.47 10.40 14.69
C THR A 234 -7.54 11.33 15.44
N ALA A 235 -7.42 11.11 16.76
CA ALA A 235 -6.57 11.94 17.62
C ALA A 235 -5.09 11.66 17.36
N GLU A 236 -4.30 12.71 17.26
CA GLU A 236 -2.84 12.64 17.34
C GLU A 236 -2.45 12.31 18.79
N ASN A 237 -1.52 11.37 18.97
CA ASN A 237 -1.01 10.97 20.29
C ASN A 237 0.06 11.93 20.78
#